data_AF-A0A8C2QGI1-F1
#
_entry.id   AF-A0A8C2QGI1-F1
#
_cell.length_a   1.000
_cell.length_b   1.000
_cell.length_c   1.000
_cell.angle_alpha   90.00
_cell.angle_beta   90.00
_cell.angle_gamma   90.00
#
_symmetry.space_group_name_H-M   'P 1'
#
loop_
_entity.id
_entity.type
_entity.pdbx_description
1 polymer ?
#
loop_
_entity_poly.entity_id
_entity_poly.type
_entity_poly.pdbx_seq_one_letter_code
_entity_poly.pdbx_strand_id
1 'polypeptide(L)'
;SAGRLTAFLKDAWAKQPVLVVSFSIWGLAIIMPMVSPYTKYASMINKATPYNYPGCWGSAGLSVPVRDDGNMPDIPTHPQDPKGPSLEWLKNL
;
A
#
# COMPACT_ATOMS: atom_id res chain seq x y z
N SER A 1 23.53 -9.49 30.28
CA SER A 1 22.48 -10.06 29.39
C SER A 1 22.85 -9.93 27.91
N ALA A 2 23.27 -8.76 27.40
CA ALA A 2 23.60 -8.56 25.98
C ALA A 2 24.76 -9.45 25.45
N GLY A 3 25.83 -9.65 26.22
CA GLY A 3 27.01 -10.43 25.78
C GLY A 3 26.71 -11.89 25.44
N ARG A 4 25.76 -12.52 26.15
CA ARG A 4 25.35 -13.92 25.89
C ARG A 4 24.59 -14.06 24.57
N LEU A 5 23.75 -13.07 24.24
CA LEU A 5 22.99 -13.04 22.99
C LEU A 5 23.91 -12.88 21.78
N THR A 6 24.89 -11.98 21.85
CA THR A 6 25.89 -11.80 20.80
C THR A 6 26.77 -13.03 20.60
N ALA A 7 27.15 -13.73 21.68
CA ALA A 7 27.91 -14.97 21.57
C ALA A 7 27.10 -16.08 20.90
N PHE A 8 25.83 -16.23 21.27
CA PHE A 8 24.90 -17.17 20.64
C PHE A 8 24.68 -16.85 19.14
N LEU A 9 24.45 -15.58 18.78
CA LEU A 9 24.28 -15.20 17.38
C LEU A 9 25.51 -15.51 16.54
N LYS A 10 26.72 -15.25 17.06
CA LYS A 10 27.98 -15.58 16.36
C LYS A 10 28.13 -17.09 16.16
N ASP A 11 27.81 -17.88 17.16
CA ASP A 11 27.85 -19.35 17.09
C ASP A 11 26.81 -19.90 16.11
N ALA A 12 25.57 -19.39 16.16
CA ALA A 12 24.50 -19.75 15.24
C ALA A 12 24.82 -19.36 13.79
N TRP A 13 25.45 -18.20 13.58
CA TRP A 13 25.91 -17.76 12.26
C TRP A 13 27.00 -18.67 11.69
N ALA A 14 27.93 -19.13 12.53
CA ALA A 14 29.00 -20.04 12.11
C ALA A 14 28.49 -21.45 11.79
N LYS A 15 27.52 -21.96 12.57
CA LYS A 15 27.01 -23.33 12.43
C LYS A 15 25.88 -23.47 11.42
N GLN A 16 24.96 -22.50 11.40
CA GLN A 16 23.73 -22.56 10.61
C GLN A 16 23.42 -21.19 9.96
N PRO A 17 24.31 -20.69 9.08
CA PRO A 17 24.16 -19.36 8.48
C PRO A 17 22.85 -19.22 7.68
N VAL A 18 22.43 -20.29 6.99
CA VAL A 18 21.19 -20.30 6.20
C VAL A 18 19.97 -20.01 7.07
N LEU A 19 19.89 -20.62 8.26
CA LEU A 19 18.77 -20.42 9.19
C LEU A 19 18.80 -19.01 9.78
N VAL A 20 19.97 -18.51 10.18
CA VAL A 20 20.09 -17.16 10.72
C VAL A 20 19.64 -16.14 9.68
N VAL A 21 20.13 -16.25 8.44
CA VAL A 21 19.74 -15.38 7.33
C VAL A 21 18.23 -15.48 7.05
N SER A 22 17.65 -16.68 6.99
CA SER A 22 16.23 -16.85 6.71
C SER A 22 15.34 -16.19 7.76
N PHE A 23 15.65 -16.36 9.05
CA PHE A 23 14.89 -15.72 10.12
C PHE A 23 15.05 -14.20 10.11
N SER A 24 16.24 -13.68 9.80
CA SER A 24 16.42 -12.23 9.67
C SER A 24 15.66 -11.64 8.48
N ILE A 25 15.65 -12.30 7.32
CA ILE A 25 14.87 -11.85 6.16
C ILE A 25 13.38 -11.89 6.47
N TRP A 26 12.89 -12.99 7.07
CA TRP A 26 11.50 -13.13 7.46
C TRP A 26 11.07 -12.05 8.48
N GLY A 27 11.89 -11.80 9.49
CA GLY A 27 11.64 -10.75 10.47
C GLY A 27 11.61 -9.35 9.84
N LEU A 28 12.56 -9.04 8.96
CA LEU A 28 12.58 -7.77 8.24
C LEU A 28 11.37 -7.62 7.31
N ALA A 29 10.97 -8.68 6.61
CA ALA A 29 9.81 -8.64 5.72
C ALA A 29 8.50 -8.33 6.46
N ILE A 30 8.38 -8.70 7.74
CA ILE A 30 7.21 -8.37 8.58
C ILE A 30 7.28 -6.93 9.08
N ILE A 31 8.48 -6.47 9.50
CA ILE A 31 8.65 -5.16 10.14
C ILE A 31 8.66 -4.03 9.10
N MET A 32 9.29 -4.25 7.94
CA MET A 32 9.48 -3.23 6.90
C MET A 32 8.18 -2.58 6.41
N PRO A 33 7.09 -3.32 6.13
CA PRO A 33 5.81 -2.71 5.72
C PRO A 33 5.20 -1.78 6.77
N MET A 34 5.45 -2.02 8.06
CA MET A 34 4.90 -1.20 9.16
C MET A 34 5.69 0.09 9.37
N VAL A 35 7.00 0.07 9.11
CA VAL A 35 7.89 1.23 9.29
C VAL A 35 7.96 2.08 8.03
N SER A 36 7.77 1.48 6.85
CA SER A 36 7.93 2.19 5.58
C SER A 36 6.76 3.14 5.31
N PRO A 37 7.02 4.43 5.02
CA PRO A 37 5.98 5.35 4.56
C PRO A 37 5.48 5.00 3.13
N TYR A 38 6.22 4.16 2.40
CA TYR A 38 5.92 3.80 1.01
C TYR A 38 4.82 2.75 0.87
N THR A 39 4.55 1.97 1.92
CA THR A 39 3.50 0.95 1.92
C THR A 39 2.12 1.55 1.68
N LYS A 40 1.91 2.82 2.10
CA LYS A 40 0.68 3.58 1.83
C LYS A 40 0.48 3.83 0.32
N TYR A 41 1.52 4.23 -0.39
CA TYR A 41 1.45 4.51 -1.83
C TYR A 41 1.14 3.26 -2.65
N ALA A 42 1.70 2.12 -2.27
CA ALA A 42 1.34 0.83 -2.90
C ALA A 42 -0.18 0.55 -2.80
N SER A 43 -0.79 0.80 -1.64
CA SER A 43 -2.25 0.65 -1.47
C SER A 43 -3.04 1.67 -2.28
N MET A 44 -2.58 2.93 -2.34
CA MET A 44 -3.24 3.98 -3.13
C MET A 44 -3.18 3.70 -4.63
N ILE A 45 -2.06 3.18 -5.14
CA ILE A 45 -1.90 2.80 -6.56
C ILE A 45 -2.89 1.69 -6.92
N ASN A 46 -2.98 0.65 -6.09
CA ASN A 46 -3.90 -0.47 -6.34
C ASN A 46 -5.38 -0.06 -6.31
N LYS A 47 -5.73 1.00 -5.59
CA LYS A 47 -7.10 1.56 -5.58
C LYS A 47 -7.35 2.51 -6.74
N ALA A 48 -6.31 3.17 -7.23
CA ALA A 48 -6.38 4.12 -8.33
C ALA A 48 -6.45 3.44 -9.71
N THR A 49 -6.10 2.16 -9.81
CA THR A 49 -6.15 1.39 -11.06
C THR A 49 -7.57 0.88 -11.35
N PRO A 50 -8.25 1.41 -12.40
CA PRO A 50 -9.62 1.02 -12.71
C PRO A 50 -9.62 -0.28 -13.52
N TYR A 51 -9.73 -1.42 -12.84
CA TYR A 51 -9.83 -2.73 -13.52
C TYR A 51 -11.25 -3.09 -13.97
N ASN A 52 -12.26 -2.60 -13.24
CA ASN A 52 -13.65 -2.84 -13.60
C ASN A 52 -14.17 -1.69 -14.46
N TYR A 53 -14.99 -2.03 -15.47
CA TYR A 53 -15.68 -1.00 -16.25
C TYR A 53 -16.55 -0.19 -15.30
N PRO A 54 -16.45 1.13 -15.36
CA PRO A 54 -17.08 1.95 -14.36
C PRO A 54 -18.60 1.67 -14.23
N GLY A 55 -19.28 1.31 -15.33
CA GLY A 55 -20.74 1.12 -15.41
C GLY A 55 -21.48 0.02 -14.62
N CYS A 56 -20.86 -0.87 -13.82
CA CYS A 56 -21.67 -1.78 -12.97
C CYS A 56 -20.90 -2.38 -11.78
N TRP A 57 -21.31 -1.97 -10.57
CA TRP A 57 -21.14 -2.61 -9.26
C TRP A 57 -19.71 -2.81 -8.70
N GLY A 58 -19.40 -2.07 -7.62
CA GLY A 58 -18.39 -2.47 -6.63
C GLY A 58 -17.15 -1.57 -6.49
N SER A 59 -17.33 -0.47 -5.76
CA SER A 59 -16.36 0.08 -4.80
C SER A 59 -14.91 0.34 -5.24
N ALA A 60 -14.71 1.11 -6.32
CA ALA A 60 -13.59 2.06 -6.43
C ALA A 60 -13.87 3.09 -7.53
N GLY A 61 -14.13 4.35 -7.13
CA GLY A 61 -13.98 5.54 -7.96
C GLY A 61 -14.99 5.74 -9.09
N LEU A 62 -16.08 6.48 -8.81
CA LEU A 62 -16.89 7.25 -9.78
C LEU A 62 -17.29 6.53 -11.06
N SER A 63 -17.89 5.36 -10.89
CA SER A 63 -17.84 4.38 -11.95
C SER A 63 -19.20 4.23 -12.66
N VAL A 64 -20.34 4.18 -11.98
CA VAL A 64 -21.64 4.44 -12.64
C VAL A 64 -21.91 5.91 -12.46
N PRO A 65 -22.24 6.69 -13.51
CA PRO A 65 -22.70 8.06 -13.30
C PRO A 65 -23.83 8.03 -12.28
N VAL A 66 -23.57 8.59 -11.11
CA VAL A 66 -24.56 8.60 -10.04
C VAL A 66 -25.72 9.47 -10.52
N ARG A 67 -26.94 8.97 -10.33
CA ARG A 67 -28.12 9.76 -10.67
C ARG A 67 -28.16 10.96 -9.72
N ASP A 68 -28.10 12.16 -10.31
CA ASP A 68 -28.14 13.39 -9.55
C ASP A 68 -29.51 13.56 -8.86
N ASP A 69 -29.49 13.75 -7.54
CA ASP A 69 -30.66 14.07 -6.71
C ASP A 69 -30.76 15.57 -6.37
N GLY A 70 -29.84 16.38 -6.90
CA GLY A 70 -29.74 17.82 -6.65
C GLY A 70 -28.91 18.21 -5.41
N ASN A 71 -28.36 17.25 -4.66
CA ASN A 71 -27.60 17.49 -3.44
C ASN A 71 -26.33 16.61 -3.33
N MET A 72 -25.53 16.56 -4.39
CA MET A 72 -24.26 15.82 -4.44
C MET A 72 -23.06 16.75 -4.72
N PRO A 73 -22.64 17.61 -3.77
CA PRO A 73 -21.61 18.62 -4.00
C PRO A 73 -20.20 18.05 -4.25
N ASP A 74 -19.94 16.82 -3.80
CA ASP A 74 -18.67 16.09 -3.84
C ASP A 74 -18.48 15.25 -5.11
N ILE A 75 -19.54 15.00 -5.89
CA ILE A 75 -19.49 14.21 -7.12
C ILE A 75 -19.17 15.15 -8.31
N PRO A 76 -18.10 14.87 -9.09
CA PRO A 76 -17.84 15.61 -10.32
C PRO A 76 -18.89 15.33 -11.39
N THR A 77 -19.26 16.35 -12.15
CA THR A 77 -20.20 16.23 -13.29
C THR A 77 -19.44 15.85 -14.57
N HIS A 78 -18.16 16.19 -14.64
CA HIS A 78 -17.28 15.90 -15.75
C HIS A 78 -15.91 15.39 -15.27
N PRO A 79 -15.21 14.48 -16.01
CA PRO A 79 -13.90 13.95 -15.59
C PRO A 79 -12.79 14.98 -15.40
N GLN A 80 -12.93 16.17 -15.99
CA GLN A 80 -11.96 17.27 -15.89
C GLN A 80 -12.32 18.28 -14.79
N ASP A 81 -13.42 18.07 -14.06
CA ASP A 81 -13.75 18.94 -12.93
C ASP A 81 -12.66 18.82 -11.86
N PRO A 82 -12.35 19.91 -11.13
CA PRO A 82 -11.39 19.87 -10.03
C PRO A 82 -11.88 19.05 -8.82
N LYS A 83 -13.12 18.52 -8.88
CA LYS A 83 -13.74 17.71 -7.84
C LYS A 83 -13.38 16.24 -8.03
N GLY A 84 -13.12 15.56 -6.92
CA GLY A 84 -12.80 14.13 -6.91
C GLY A 84 -11.31 13.83 -6.71
N PRO A 85 -10.95 12.53 -6.63
CA PRO A 85 -9.59 12.11 -6.34
C PRO A 85 -8.65 12.36 -7.52
N SER A 86 -7.65 13.23 -7.33
CA SER A 86 -6.62 13.49 -8.34
C SER A 86 -5.43 12.53 -8.22
N LEU A 87 -4.78 12.26 -9.35
CA LEU A 87 -3.57 11.42 -9.43
C LEU A 87 -2.28 12.26 -9.39
N GLU A 88 -2.34 13.53 -8.98
CA GLU A 88 -1.15 14.41 -8.93
C GLU A 88 -0.07 13.88 -7.99
N TRP A 89 -0.44 13.26 -6.86
CA TRP A 89 0.51 12.60 -5.97
C TRP A 89 1.25 11.44 -6.63
N LEU A 90 0.61 10.75 -7.60
CA LEU A 90 1.22 9.63 -8.33
C LEU A 90 2.13 10.13 -9.45
N LYS A 91 1.78 11.25 -10.09
CA LYS A 91 2.61 11.91 -11.11
C LYS A 91 3.90 12.49 -10.54
N ASN A 92 3.85 12.93 -9.28
CA ASN A 92 4.97 13.54 -8.55
C ASN A 92 5.68 12.56 -7.60
N LEU A 93 5.36 11.27 -7.67
CA LEU A 93 6.01 10.20 -6.90
C LEU A 93 7.39 9.89 -7.48
#